data_AF-A0A1F8Q7K7-F1
#
_entry.id   AF-A0A1F8Q7K7-F1
#
_cell.length_a   1.000
_cell.length_b   1.000
_cell.length_c   1.000
_cell.angle_alpha   90.00
_cell.angle_beta   90.00
_cell.angle_gamma   90.00
#
_symmetry.space_group_name_H-M   'P 1'
#
loop_
_entity.id
_entity.type
_entity.pdbx_description
1 polymer ?
#
loop_
_entity_poly.entity_id
_entity_poly.type
_entity_poly.pdbx_seq_one_letter_code
_entity_poly.pdbx_strand_id
1 'polypeptide(L)' 'MFTMNLSFEQQDALVDILECSISEIHSQIVHAENYCFKSMLKERKQVLVDLLHSLKQLPNGA' A
#
# COMPACT_ATOMS: atom_id res chain seq x y z
N MET A 1 11.99 12.80 12.92
CA MET A 1 10.83 12.63 12.03
C MET A 1 11.33 12.88 10.61
N PHE A 2 11.20 11.90 9.72
CA PHE A 2 11.65 12.02 8.32
C PHE A 2 10.50 12.58 7.50
N THR A 3 10.71 13.71 6.83
CA THR A 3 9.71 14.33 5.95
C THR A 3 10.04 13.96 4.52
N MET A 4 9.16 13.20 3.87
CA MET A 4 9.31 12.84 2.46
C MET A 4 8.59 13.88 1.61
N ASN A 5 9.34 14.65 0.82
CA ASN A 5 8.78 15.57 -0.18
C ASN A 5 8.72 14.83 -1.51
N LEU A 6 7.52 14.58 -2.01
CA LEU A 6 7.28 13.95 -3.30
C LEU A 6 6.76 15.00 -4.29
N SER A 7 7.22 14.94 -5.53
CA SER A 7 6.51 15.60 -6.63
C SER A 7 5.17 14.91 -6.87
N PHE A 8 4.26 15.60 -7.58
CA PHE A 8 2.99 15.01 -8.00
C PHE A 8 3.20 13.69 -8.75
N GLU A 9 4.14 13.65 -9.69
CA GLU A 9 4.47 12.47 -10.49
C GLU A 9 5.01 11.32 -9.62
N GLN A 10 5.83 11.63 -8.61
CA GLN A 10 6.36 10.63 -7.68
C GLN A 10 5.26 10.07 -6.76
N GLN A 11 4.36 10.93 -6.30
CA GLN A 11 3.21 10.54 -5.48
C GLN A 11 2.26 9.65 -6.28
N ASP A 12 1.94 10.03 -7.52
CA ASP A 12 1.07 9.27 -8.42
C ASP A 12 1.66 7.89 -8.73
N ALA A 13 2.95 7.83 -9.10
CA ALA A 13 3.63 6.55 -9.32
C ALA A 13 3.65 5.65 -8.07
N LEU A 14 3.81 6.24 -6.88
CA LEU A 14 3.76 5.49 -5.62
C LEU A 14 2.35 4.99 -5.29
N VAL A 15 1.32 5.79 -5.58
CA VAL A 15 -0.09 5.38 -5.46
C VAL A 15 -0.35 4.16 -6.34
N ASP A 16 0.03 4.20 -7.61
CA ASP A 16 -0.16 3.09 -8.56
C ASP A 16 0.54 1.82 -8.10
N ILE A 17 1.79 1.93 -7.63
CA ILE A 17 2.57 0.78 -7.13
C ILE A 17 1.89 0.17 -5.90
N LEU A 18 1.41 1.00 -4.98
CA LEU A 18 0.73 0.54 -3.78
C LEU A 18 -0.60 -0.15 -4.12
N GLU A 19 -1.40 0.42 -5.02
CA GLU A 19 -2.66 -0.18 -5.47
C GLU A 19 -2.45 -1.54 -6.16
N CYS A 20 -1.47 -1.63 -7.05
CA CYS A 20 -1.06 -2.89 -7.68
C CYS A 20 -0.66 -3.93 -6.62
N SER A 21 0.21 -3.56 -5.69
CA SER A 21 0.70 -4.45 -4.62
C SER A 21 -0.42 -4.94 -3.71
N ILE A 22 -1.37 -4.06 -3.36
CA ILE A 22 -2.54 -4.41 -2.54
C ILE A 22 -3.43 -5.41 -3.27
N SER A 23 -3.64 -5.22 -4.58
CA SER A 23 -4.41 -6.14 -5.43
C SER A 23 -3.74 -7.52 -5.52
N GLU A 24 -2.44 -7.56 -5.73
CA GLU A 24 -1.67 -8.81 -5.76
C GLU A 24 -1.72 -9.57 -4.44
N ILE A 25 -1.53 -8.88 -3.31
CA ILE A 25 -1.64 -9.51 -1.99
C ILE A 25 -3.07 -10.01 -1.76
N HIS A 26 -4.08 -9.28 -2.22
CA HIS A 26 -5.46 -9.76 -2.12
C HIS A 26 -5.67 -11.07 -2.88
N SER A 27 -5.15 -11.18 -4.10
CA SER A 27 -5.16 -12.43 -4.87
C SER A 27 -4.45 -13.57 -4.11
N GLN A 28 -3.26 -13.31 -3.57
CA GLN A 28 -2.52 -14.30 -2.77
C GLN A 28 -3.30 -14.75 -1.53
N ILE A 29 -4.01 -13.84 -0.84
CA ILE A 29 -4.89 -14.19 0.30
C ILE A 29 -6.00 -15.13 -0.14
N VAL A 30 -6.64 -14.86 -1.27
CA VAL A 30 -7.74 -15.69 -1.80
C VAL A 30 -7.25 -17.11 -2.03
N HIS A 31 -6.06 -17.26 -2.64
CA HIS A 31 -5.47 -18.56 -2.98
C HIS A 31 -4.69 -19.24 -1.84
N ALA A 32 -4.40 -18.54 -0.74
CA ALA A 32 -3.71 -19.11 0.41
C ALA A 32 -4.60 -20.08 1.20
N GLU A 33 -4.16 -21.33 1.31
CA GLU A 33 -4.79 -22.38 2.13
C GLU A 33 -4.26 -22.40 3.57
N ASN A 34 -3.00 -22.01 3.77
CA ASN A 34 -2.38 -21.95 5.10
C ASN A 34 -2.88 -20.74 5.88
N TYR A 35 -3.50 -20.96 7.04
CA TYR A 35 -4.07 -19.91 7.89
C TYR A 35 -3.03 -18.89 8.39
N CYS A 36 -1.86 -19.35 8.83
CA CYS A 36 -0.80 -18.47 9.33
C CYS A 36 -0.27 -17.57 8.21
N PHE A 37 -0.03 -18.13 7.03
CA PHE A 37 0.38 -17.37 5.85
C PHE A 37 -0.69 -16.35 5.43
N LYS A 38 -1.96 -16.74 5.42
CA LYS A 38 -3.10 -15.85 5.13
C LYS A 38 -3.21 -14.69 6.12
N SER A 39 -2.90 -14.94 7.40
CA SER A 39 -2.88 -13.90 8.44
C SER A 39 -1.75 -12.91 8.22
N MET A 40 -0.54 -13.38 7.94
CA MET A 40 0.61 -12.54 7.61
C MET A 40 0.36 -11.67 6.36
N LEU A 41 -0.27 -12.24 5.32
CA LEU A 41 -0.65 -11.48 4.13
C LEU A 41 -1.69 -10.39 4.43
N LYS A 42 -2.67 -10.65 5.31
CA LYS A 42 -3.67 -9.65 5.72
C LYS A 42 -3.02 -8.50 6.48
N GLU A 43 -2.12 -8.79 7.42
CA GLU A 43 -1.37 -7.76 8.15
C GLU A 43 -0.54 -6.91 7.18
N ARG A 44 0.16 -7.54 6.24
CA ARG A 44 0.96 -6.83 5.24
C ARG A 44 0.10 -5.98 4.31
N LYS A 45 -1.07 -6.49 3.89
CA LYS A 45 -2.04 -5.71 3.11
C LYS A 45 -2.48 -4.47 3.88
N GLN A 46 -2.77 -4.60 5.17
CA GLN A 46 -3.22 -3.48 5.99
C GLN A 46 -2.16 -2.38 6.07
N VAL A 47 -0.89 -2.75 6.27
CA VAL A 47 0.22 -1.79 6.26
C VAL A 47 0.27 -0.99 4.95
N LEU A 48 0.10 -1.65 3.80
CA LEU A 48 0.09 -0.96 2.50
C LEU A 48 -1.14 -0.06 2.32
N VAL A 49 -2.31 -0.48 2.80
CA VAL A 49 -3.53 0.33 2.79
C VAL A 49 -3.35 1.59 3.63
N ASP A 50 -2.76 1.47 4.81
CA ASP A 50 -2.51 2.61 5.70
C ASP A 50 -1.49 3.58 5.09
N LEU A 51 -0.45 3.05 4.43
CA LEU A 51 0.52 3.85 3.67
C LEU A 51 -0.13 4.58 2.49
N LEU A 52 -0.95 3.89 1.70
CA LEU A 52 -1.68 4.49 0.58
C LEU A 52 -2.61 5.60 1.04
N HIS A 53 -3.33 5.38 2.14
CA HIS A 53 -4.21 6.38 2.73
C HIS A 53 -3.42 7.60 3.20
N SER A 54 -2.29 7.38 3.89
CA SER A 54 -1.39 8.47 4.30
C SER A 54 -0.85 9.24 3.10
N LEU A 55 -0.51 8.54 2.01
CA LEU A 55 0.00 9.14 0.78
C LEU A 55 -1.06 9.98 0.06
N LYS A 56 -2.33 9.55 0.06
CA LYS A 56 -3.44 10.32 -0.54
C LYS A 56 -3.87 11.52 0.32
N GLN A 57 -3.54 11.53 1.60
CA GLN A 57 -3.80 12.66 2.50
C GLN A 57 -2.65 13.68 2.56
N LEU A 58 -1.48 13.36 2.01
CA LEU A 58 -0.38 14.32 1.91
C LEU A 58 -0.85 15.49 1.05
N PRO A 59 -0.77 16.74 1.56
CA PRO A 59 -1.13 17.91 0.77
C PRO A 59 -0.20 17.97 -0.43
N ASN A 60 -0.78 17.88 -1.63
CA ASN A 60 -0.07 18.12 -2.88
C ASN A 60 0.56 19.51 -2.78
N GLY A 61 1.88 19.59 -2.90
CA GLY A 61 2.63 20.84 -2.76
C GLY A 61 1.99 21.97 -3.59
N ALA A 62 1.73 23.09 -2.92
CA ALA A 62 1.31 24.35 -3.52
C ALA A 62 2.44 24.99 -4.35
#